data_AF-A0A8T7L4L9-F1
#
_entry.id   AF-A0A8T7L4L9-F1
#
_cell.length_a   1.000
_cell.length_b   1.000
_cell.length_c   1.000
_cell.angle_alpha   90.00
_cell.angle_beta   90.00
_cell.angle_gamma   90.00
#
_symmetry.space_group_name_H-M   'P 1'
#
loop_
_entity.id
_entity.type
_entity.pdbx_description
1 polymer ?
#
loop_
_entity_poly.entity_id
_entity_poly.type
_entity_poly.pdbx_seq_one_letter_code
_entity_poly.pdbx_strand_id
1 'polypeptide(L)' 'QESLRWVSGGREFKVDLSTCIGKGDDMGRYIIYKEPID' A
#
# COMPACT_ATOMS: atom_id res chain seq x y z
N GLN A 1 -3.58 -7.25 0.76
CA GLN A 1 -4.12 -5.87 0.62
C GLN A 1 -5.63 -5.82 0.85
N GLU A 2 -6.23 -6.82 1.51
CA GLU A 2 -7.69 -6.94 1.57
C GLU A 2 -8.33 -5.83 2.43
N SER A 3 -7.71 -5.49 3.57
CA SER A 3 -8.19 -4.41 4.45
C SER A 3 -8.32 -3.05 3.74
N LEU A 4 -7.39 -2.74 2.83
CA LEU A 4 -7.40 -1.52 2.02
C LEU A 4 -8.58 -1.47 1.04
N ARG A 5 -8.99 -2.63 0.51
CA ARG A 5 -10.18 -2.75 -0.34
C ARG A 5 -11.48 -2.54 0.46
N TRP A 6 -11.55 -3.06 1.69
CA TRP A 6 -12.71 -2.86 2.56
C TRP A 6 -12.88 -1.38 2.97
N VAL A 7 -11.80 -0.72 3.40
CA VAL A 7 -11.89 0.69 3.88
C VAL A 7 -12.08 1.71 2.76
N SER A 8 -11.82 1.34 1.51
CA SER A 8 -11.96 2.22 0.36
C SER A 8 -13.25 2.03 -0.44
N GLY A 9 -14.20 1.26 0.08
CA GLY A 9 -15.48 0.99 -0.59
C GLY A 9 -15.33 0.10 -1.82
N GLY A 10 -14.39 -0.85 -1.80
CA GLY A 10 -14.19 -1.83 -2.85
C GLY A 10 -13.20 -1.44 -3.95
N ARG A 11 -12.57 -0.25 -3.86
CA ARG A 11 -11.62 0.24 -4.86
C ARG A 11 -10.22 -0.35 -4.64
N GLU A 12 -9.53 -0.63 -5.72
CA GLU A 12 -8.15 -1.09 -5.67
C GLU A 12 -7.21 0.07 -5.99
N PHE A 13 -6.14 0.18 -5.21
CA PHE A 13 -5.15 1.24 -5.33
C PHE A 13 -3.79 0.64 -5.55
N LYS A 14 -2.99 1.33 -6.35
CA LYS A 14 -1.59 0.98 -6.50
C LYS A 14 -0.92 1.22 -5.15
N VAL A 15 -0.23 0.20 -4.65
CA VAL A 15 0.51 0.26 -3.40
C VAL A 15 1.92 -0.24 -3.63
N ASP A 16 2.89 0.61 -3.33
CA ASP A 16 4.31 0.30 -3.38
C ASP A 16 4.90 0.22 -1.97
N LEU A 17 5.93 -0.60 -1.81
CA LEU A 17 6.70 -0.67 -0.57
C LEU A 17 7.98 0.16 -0.74
N SER A 18 8.03 1.32 -0.09
CA SER A 18 9.17 2.24 -0.19
C SER A 18 10.35 1.79 0.67
N THR A 19 10.09 1.30 1.88
CA THR A 19 11.12 0.81 2.81
C THR A 19 10.65 -0.49 3.43
N CYS A 20 11.56 -1.37 3.85
CA CYS A 20 11.27 -2.68 4.40
C CYS A 20 12.28 -3.09 5.46
N ILE A 21 11.79 -3.49 6.64
CA ILE A 21 12.65 -4.02 7.72
C ILE A 21 13.45 -5.24 7.25
N GLY A 22 12.87 -6.07 6.37
CA GLY A 22 13.57 -7.22 5.78
C GLY A 22 14.76 -6.84 4.89
N LYS A 23 14.89 -5.57 4.48
CA LYS A 23 16.05 -5.02 3.77
C LYS A 23 16.99 -4.22 4.67
N GLY A 24 16.73 -4.16 5.98
CA GLY A 24 17.53 -3.42 6.96
C GLY A 24 17.04 -2.01 7.28
N ASP A 25 15.87 -1.60 6.77
CA ASP A 25 15.26 -0.32 7.13
C ASP A 25 14.65 -0.34 8.54
N ASP A 26 14.43 0.83 9.14
CA ASP A 26 13.84 0.98 10.48
C ASP A 26 12.38 0.52 10.55
N MET A 27 11.64 0.73 9.45
CA MET A 27 10.21 0.46 9.36
C MET A 27 9.79 0.17 7.92
N GLY A 28 8.75 -0.64 7.76
CA GLY A 28 8.05 -0.78 6.48
C GLY A 28 7.18 0.44 6.17
N ARG A 29 7.46 1.16 5.08
CA ARG A 29 6.63 2.29 4.62
C ARG A 29 5.97 1.96 3.30
N TYR A 30 4.65 2.11 3.25
CA TYR A 30 3.86 1.91 2.04
C TYR A 30 3.49 3.26 1.40
N ILE A 31 3.63 3.35 0.09
CA ILE A 31 3.15 4.48 -0.72
C ILE A 31 1.85 4.02 -1.38
N ILE A 32 0.75 4.71 -1.07
CA ILE A 32 -0.57 4.46 -1.65
C ILE A 32 -0.84 5.60 -2.65
N TYR A 33 -0.99 5.26 -3.92
CA TYR A 33 -1.30 6.25 -4.95
C TYR A 33 -2.80 6.55 -4.94
N LYS A 34 -3.16 7.82 -5.14
CA LYS A 34 -4.57 8.27 -5.09
C LYS A 34 -5.39 7.84 -6.29
N GLU A 35 -4.72 7.68 -7.44
CA GLU A 35 -5.37 7.20 -8.65
C GLU A 35 -5.59 5.68 -8.50
N PRO A 36 -6.86 5.21 -8.52
CA PRO A 36 -7.15 3.80 -8.48
C PRO A 36 -6.57 3.12 -9.73
N ILE A 37 -6.17 1.86 -9.57
CA ILE A 37 -5.83 1.00 -10.69
C ILE A 37 -7.16 0.41 -11.16
N ASP A 38 -7.51 0.68 -12.42
CA ASP A 38 -8.77 0.33 -13.07
C ASP A 38 -9.18 -1.14 -12.83
#